data_AF-A0AAD6PEY0-F1
#
_entry.id   AF-A0AAD6PEY0-F1
#
_cell.length_a   1.000
_cell.length_b   1.000
_cell.length_c   1.000
_cell.angle_alpha   90.00
_cell.angle_beta   90.00
_cell.angle_gamma   90.00
#
_symmetry.space_group_name_H-M   'P 1'
#
loop_
_entity.id
_entity.type
_entity.pdbx_description
1 polymer ?
#
loop_
_entity_poly.entity_id
_entity_poly.type
_entity_poly.pdbx_seq_one_letter_code
_entity_poly.pdbx_strand_id
1 'polypeptide(L)'
;MKGGGPLVRVTFVYGSSTPAERQELWHYLQYQSSINAATPWLVTGDFNAIMRRQQGRDSIMRKLDWAFGNHHLLRQWPQAKATFQARIESDHSPIIISLSSSHPYQKARFKFLNLWAEQDGYEEIIRAAWGTEAYGNPFSRLTTKLRNLKGHLHFFHRSNSSHISSRVAQADKKWQEARVFLDQHPQDQDAGRRERDLCHQFSALRNAEESFYKQSRLFLDYAGAWSEL
;
A
#
# COMPACT_ATOMS: atom_id res chain seq x y z
N MET A 1 -38.24 6.19 -9.08
CA MET A 1 -37.27 6.77 -8.13
C MET A 1 -35.98 5.93 -8.18
N LYS A 2 -34.91 6.41 -8.85
CA LYS A 2 -33.61 5.72 -8.90
C LYS A 2 -32.59 6.59 -8.15
N GLY A 3 -32.25 6.20 -6.93
CA GLY A 3 -31.37 6.97 -6.05
C GLY A 3 -30.70 6.08 -5.03
N GLY A 4 -29.99 5.05 -5.50
CA GLY A 4 -29.18 4.18 -4.66
C GLY A 4 -27.76 4.14 -5.21
N GLY A 5 -27.08 5.29 -5.20
CA GLY A 5 -25.64 5.32 -5.42
C GLY A 5 -24.93 4.55 -4.29
N PRO A 6 -23.76 3.97 -4.53
CA PRO A 6 -23.02 3.31 -3.48
C PRO A 6 -22.67 4.28 -2.35
N LEU A 7 -22.86 3.85 -1.10
CA LEU A 7 -22.53 4.64 0.07
C LEU A 7 -21.01 4.78 0.18
N VAL A 8 -20.52 6.02 0.16
CA VAL A 8 -19.12 6.36 0.40
C VAL A 8 -19.03 7.16 1.68
N ARG A 9 -18.06 6.81 2.53
CA ARG A 9 -17.69 7.65 3.67
C ARG A 9 -16.53 8.54 3.27
N VAL A 10 -16.66 9.83 3.53
CA VAL A 10 -15.58 10.80 3.33
C VAL A 10 -15.26 11.46 4.66
N THR A 11 -13.97 11.51 5.01
CA THR A 11 -13.46 12.18 6.21
C THR A 11 -12.54 13.31 5.78
N PHE A 12 -12.91 14.53 6.15
CA PHE A 12 -12.07 15.71 5.95
C PHE A 12 -11.19 15.91 7.18
N VAL A 13 -9.89 16.08 6.98
CA VAL A 13 -8.90 16.21 8.05
C VAL A 13 -8.33 17.61 8.04
N TYR A 14 -8.23 18.20 9.23
CA TYR A 14 -7.42 19.38 9.50
C TYR A 14 -6.59 19.09 10.75
N GLY A 15 -5.37 18.62 10.54
CA GLY A 15 -4.46 18.23 11.62
C GLY A 15 -3.83 19.45 12.28
N SER A 16 -3.59 19.38 13.59
CA SER A 16 -2.88 20.45 14.30
C SER A 16 -1.48 20.67 13.73
N SER A 17 -0.99 21.91 13.78
CA SER A 17 0.40 22.24 13.45
C SER A 17 1.40 21.55 14.39
N THR A 18 1.01 21.21 15.64
CA THR A 18 1.91 20.59 16.61
C THR A 18 1.95 19.05 16.43
N PRO A 19 3.13 18.41 16.50
CA PRO A 19 3.22 16.94 16.42
C PRO A 19 2.48 16.20 17.54
N ALA A 20 2.49 16.75 18.77
CA ALA A 20 1.88 16.14 19.95
C ALA A 20 0.35 16.04 19.80
N GLU A 21 -0.31 17.13 19.40
CA GLU A 21 -1.77 17.15 19.22
C GLU A 21 -2.23 16.32 18.01
N ARG A 22 -1.34 16.09 17.03
CA ARG A 22 -1.64 15.19 15.91
C ARG A 22 -1.68 13.71 16.28
N GLN A 23 -1.12 13.32 17.42
CA GLN A 23 -1.13 11.92 17.85
C GLN A 23 -2.56 11.40 18.03
N GLU A 24 -3.46 12.22 18.55
CA GLU A 24 -4.88 11.87 18.71
C GLU A 24 -5.58 11.68 17.37
N LEU A 25 -5.29 12.55 16.38
CA LEU A 25 -5.79 12.40 15.02
C LEU A 25 -5.37 11.06 14.41
N TRP A 26 -4.11 10.65 14.59
CA TRP A 26 -3.62 9.37 14.07
C TRP A 26 -4.30 8.17 14.73
N HIS A 27 -4.46 8.19 16.05
CA HIS A 27 -5.18 7.14 16.77
C HIS A 27 -6.65 7.06 16.31
N TYR A 28 -7.31 8.20 16.12
CA TYR A 28 -8.67 8.25 15.59
C TYR A 28 -8.76 7.66 14.18
N LEU A 29 -7.87 8.03 13.27
CA LEU A 29 -7.87 7.50 11.90
C LEU A 29 -7.59 6.00 11.86
N GLN A 30 -6.71 5.50 12.73
CA GLN A 30 -6.44 4.07 12.85
C GLN A 30 -7.67 3.30 13.34
N TYR A 31 -8.37 3.83 14.34
CA TYR A 31 -9.63 3.27 14.82
C TYR A 31 -10.73 3.32 13.75
N GLN A 32 -10.87 4.43 13.03
CA GLN A 32 -11.82 4.53 11.93
C GLN A 32 -11.48 3.59 10.76
N SER A 33 -10.20 3.29 10.54
CA SER A 33 -9.79 2.33 9.52
C SER A 33 -10.32 0.92 9.76
N SER A 34 -10.40 0.48 11.03
CA SER A 34 -10.95 -0.84 11.35
C SER A 34 -12.47 -0.86 11.18
N ILE A 35 -13.17 0.20 11.60
CA ILE A 35 -14.63 0.32 11.44
C ILE A 35 -15.02 0.38 9.96
N ASN A 36 -14.28 1.15 9.16
CA ASN A 36 -14.59 1.40 7.77
C ASN A 36 -13.98 0.36 6.81
N ALA A 37 -13.46 -0.75 7.31
CA ALA A 37 -12.78 -1.76 6.49
C ALA A 37 -13.67 -2.33 5.37
N ALA A 38 -14.99 -2.41 5.60
CA ALA A 38 -15.97 -2.97 4.66
C ALA A 38 -16.72 -1.92 3.82
N THR A 39 -16.52 -0.62 4.06
CA THR A 39 -17.21 0.47 3.35
C THR A 39 -16.20 1.29 2.56
N PRO A 40 -16.48 1.74 1.32
CA PRO A 40 -15.63 2.70 0.62
C PRO A 40 -15.35 3.94 1.49
N TRP A 41 -14.08 4.16 1.84
CA TRP A 41 -13.67 5.25 2.72
C TRP A 41 -12.55 6.08 2.09
N LEU A 42 -12.81 7.39 2.00
CA LEU A 42 -11.91 8.41 1.50
C LEU A 42 -11.55 9.36 2.66
N VAL A 43 -10.27 9.55 2.93
CA VAL A 43 -9.78 10.54 3.91
C VAL A 43 -8.98 11.58 3.15
N THR A 44 -9.29 12.87 3.31
CA THR A 44 -8.53 13.93 2.64
C THR A 44 -8.47 15.20 3.45
N GLY A 45 -7.45 16.02 3.23
CA GLY A 45 -7.32 17.34 3.84
C GLY A 45 -5.88 17.62 4.24
N ASP A 46 -5.72 18.63 5.08
CA ASP A 46 -4.42 19.06 5.58
C ASP A 46 -4.05 18.27 6.83
N PHE A 47 -2.97 17.49 6.76
CA PHE A 47 -2.49 16.71 7.91
C PHE A 47 -1.43 17.47 8.72
N ASN A 48 -1.03 18.66 8.26
CA ASN A 48 0.07 19.46 8.79
C ASN A 48 1.38 18.67 8.98
N ALA A 49 1.51 17.54 8.28
CA ALA A 49 2.59 16.57 8.43
C ALA A 49 3.44 16.51 7.16
N ILE A 50 4.75 16.40 7.34
CA ILE A 50 5.69 16.24 6.23
C ILE A 50 5.99 14.75 6.11
N MET A 51 5.45 14.08 5.09
CA MET A 51 5.70 12.65 4.88
C MET A 51 6.96 12.37 4.06
N ARG A 52 7.48 13.37 3.34
CA ARG A 52 8.79 13.31 2.67
C ARG A 52 9.35 14.73 2.56
N ARG A 53 10.58 14.95 3.03
CA ARG A 53 11.33 16.17 2.71
C ARG A 53 11.80 16.05 1.27
N GLN A 54 11.25 16.87 0.38
CA GLN A 54 11.91 17.14 -0.91
C GLN A 54 12.81 18.35 -0.69
N GLN A 55 14.13 18.12 -0.68
CA GLN A 55 15.12 19.20 -0.71
C GLN A 55 15.41 19.51 -2.18
N GLY A 56 14.74 20.54 -2.71
CA GLY A 56 15.24 21.24 -3.90
C GLY A 56 16.33 22.22 -3.48
N ARG A 57 17.29 22.49 -4.37
CA ARG A 57 18.47 23.33 -4.07
C ARG A 57 18.11 24.73 -3.55
N ASP A 58 16.92 25.27 -3.87
CA ASP A 58 16.51 26.64 -3.48
C ASP A 58 15.05 26.78 -2.99
N SER A 59 14.29 25.70 -2.75
CA SER A 59 12.96 25.81 -2.12
C SER A 59 12.57 24.60 -1.27
N ILE A 60 12.02 24.86 -0.08
CA ILE A 60 11.46 23.83 0.81
C ILE A 60 9.95 23.76 0.54
N MET A 61 9.55 22.97 -0.46
CA MET A 61 8.14 22.63 -0.65
C MET A 61 7.73 21.54 0.35
N ARG A 62 6.70 21.83 1.17
CA ARG A 62 6.10 20.86 2.11
C ARG A 62 4.75 20.42 1.54
N LYS A 63 4.57 19.12 1.28
CA LYS A 63 3.29 18.53 0.87
C LYS A 63 2.53 18.08 2.12
N LEU A 64 1.67 18.96 2.65
CA LEU A 64 0.90 18.76 3.88
C LEU A 64 -0.50 18.18 3.62
N ASP A 65 -1.07 18.45 2.45
CA ASP A 65 -2.39 17.98 2.07
C ASP A 65 -2.34 16.58 1.43
N TRP A 66 -3.11 15.63 1.96
CA TRP A 66 -3.13 14.24 1.50
C TRP A 66 -4.55 13.75 1.18
N ALA A 67 -4.63 12.65 0.42
CA ALA A 67 -5.86 11.92 0.15
C ALA A 67 -5.57 10.41 0.20
N PHE A 68 -6.36 9.65 0.95
CA PHE A 68 -6.24 8.22 1.16
C PHE A 68 -7.54 7.52 0.83
N GLY A 69 -7.47 6.41 0.10
CA GLY A 69 -8.61 5.54 -0.16
C GLY A 69 -8.35 4.13 0.35
N ASN A 70 -9.33 3.53 1.02
CA ASN A 70 -9.22 2.12 1.37
C ASN A 70 -9.43 1.20 0.15
N HIS A 71 -9.09 -0.07 0.28
CA HIS A 71 -9.20 -1.05 -0.82
C HIS A 71 -10.64 -1.12 -1.39
N HIS A 72 -11.66 -0.95 -0.56
CA HIS A 72 -13.06 -0.99 -1.01
C HIS A 72 -13.41 0.21 -1.90
N LEU A 73 -12.91 1.40 -1.57
CA LEU A 73 -13.01 2.59 -2.42
C LEU A 73 -12.32 2.35 -3.78
N LEU A 74 -11.09 1.84 -3.77
CA LEU A 74 -10.34 1.58 -5.01
C LEU A 74 -10.94 0.45 -5.85
N ARG A 75 -11.61 -0.53 -5.23
CA ARG A 75 -12.34 -1.57 -5.96
C ARG A 75 -13.55 -0.99 -6.71
N GLN A 76 -14.19 0.00 -6.11
CA GLN A 76 -15.37 0.64 -6.67
C GLN A 76 -15.04 1.74 -7.69
N TRP A 77 -13.96 2.50 -7.45
CA TRP A 77 -13.40 3.49 -8.34
C TRP A 77 -11.91 3.21 -8.62
N PRO A 78 -11.58 2.24 -9.49
CA PRO A 78 -10.19 1.89 -9.80
C PRO A 78 -9.39 3.03 -10.44
N GLN A 79 -10.08 3.99 -11.06
CA GLN A 79 -9.50 5.18 -11.69
C GLN A 79 -9.52 6.42 -10.80
N ALA A 80 -9.80 6.26 -9.49
CA ALA A 80 -9.78 7.39 -8.56
C ALA A 80 -8.44 8.11 -8.63
N LYS A 81 -8.47 9.42 -8.93
CA LYS A 81 -7.28 10.26 -9.04
C LYS A 81 -7.46 11.50 -8.17
N ALA A 82 -6.43 11.84 -7.41
CA ALA A 82 -6.31 13.11 -6.71
C ALA A 82 -5.36 14.03 -7.50
N THR A 83 -5.84 15.18 -7.93
CA THR A 83 -5.04 16.22 -8.61
C THR A 83 -4.92 17.43 -7.71
N PHE A 84 -3.69 17.89 -7.50
CA PHE A 84 -3.37 19.08 -6.72
C PHE A 84 -3.21 20.25 -7.70
N GLN A 85 -4.02 21.29 -7.55
CA GLN A 85 -3.95 22.45 -8.44
C GLN A 85 -2.86 23.44 -8.03
N ALA A 86 -2.40 24.24 -8.98
CA ALA A 86 -1.47 25.34 -8.74
C ALA A 86 -2.07 26.32 -7.72
N ARG A 87 -1.23 26.86 -6.83
CA ARG A 87 -1.64 27.90 -5.87
C ARG A 87 -1.96 29.17 -6.63
N ILE A 88 -3.11 29.78 -6.35
CA ILE A 88 -3.51 31.08 -6.94
C ILE A 88 -3.46 32.14 -5.85
N GLU A 89 -4.20 31.97 -4.74
CA GLU A 89 -4.31 32.98 -3.67
C GLU A 89 -4.23 32.41 -2.24
N SER A 90 -4.23 31.09 -2.06
CA SER A 90 -4.11 30.40 -0.77
C SER A 90 -2.73 29.78 -0.61
N ASP A 91 -2.24 29.73 0.62
CA ASP A 91 -1.08 28.94 1.02
C ASP A 91 -1.31 27.43 0.90
N HIS A 92 -2.56 26.98 0.65
CA HIS A 92 -2.92 25.60 0.32
C HIS A 92 -3.31 25.42 -1.16
N SER A 93 -2.87 24.30 -1.75
CA SER A 93 -3.27 23.88 -3.09
C SER A 93 -4.60 23.10 -3.03
N PRO A 94 -5.61 23.43 -3.84
CA PRO A 94 -6.85 22.66 -3.89
C PRO A 94 -6.60 21.20 -4.27
N ILE A 95 -7.25 20.26 -3.57
CA ILE A 95 -7.30 18.84 -3.95
C ILE A 95 -8.61 18.57 -4.69
N ILE A 96 -8.52 18.16 -5.95
CA ILE A 96 -9.65 17.64 -6.71
C ILE A 96 -9.56 16.12 -6.75
N ILE A 97 -10.60 15.44 -6.26
CA ILE A 97 -10.70 13.98 -6.26
C ILE A 97 -11.74 13.57 -7.28
N SER A 98 -11.28 12.96 -8.37
CA SER A 98 -12.14 12.46 -9.44
C SER A 98 -12.47 10.99 -9.20
N LEU A 99 -13.74 10.69 -8.93
CA LEU A 99 -14.25 9.34 -8.71
C LEU A 99 -15.03 8.87 -9.95
N SER A 100 -14.30 8.41 -10.97
CA SER A 100 -14.90 7.93 -12.22
C SER A 100 -15.27 6.46 -12.12
N SER A 101 -16.56 6.13 -12.27
CA SER A 101 -17.10 4.77 -12.23
C SER A 101 -17.07 4.06 -13.59
N SER A 102 -16.59 4.73 -14.65
CA SER A 102 -16.62 4.19 -16.01
C SER A 102 -15.68 2.99 -16.14
N HIS A 103 -16.28 1.81 -16.26
CA HIS A 103 -15.61 0.63 -16.81
C HIS A 103 -15.33 0.89 -18.29
N PRO A 104 -14.06 1.03 -18.66
CA PRO A 104 -13.46 -0.07 -19.38
C PRO A 104 -12.42 -0.70 -18.47
N TYR A 105 -12.49 -2.01 -18.36
CA TYR A 105 -11.51 -2.85 -17.70
C TYR A 105 -10.13 -2.59 -18.33
N GLN A 106 -9.41 -1.58 -17.85
CA GLN A 106 -8.00 -1.44 -18.17
C GLN A 106 -7.30 -2.48 -17.32
N LYS A 107 -6.94 -3.59 -17.96
CA LYS A 107 -6.16 -4.67 -17.37
C LYS A 107 -4.98 -4.02 -16.66
N ALA A 108 -4.93 -4.12 -15.33
CA ALA A 108 -3.87 -3.51 -14.54
C ALA A 108 -2.53 -3.87 -15.19
N ARG A 109 -1.77 -2.84 -15.57
CA ARG A 109 -0.44 -3.05 -16.15
C ARG A 109 0.35 -3.88 -15.16
N PHE A 110 1.04 -4.91 -15.66
CA PHE A 110 1.87 -5.75 -14.81
C PHE A 110 2.91 -4.87 -14.13
N LYS A 111 3.01 -4.96 -12.81
CA LYS A 111 3.98 -4.25 -12.01
C LYS A 111 4.77 -5.28 -11.24
N PHE A 112 6.09 -5.20 -11.37
CA PHE A 112 6.99 -5.99 -10.55
C PHE A 112 6.95 -5.45 -9.13
N LEU A 113 6.67 -6.31 -8.15
CA LEU A 113 6.77 -5.96 -6.74
C LEU A 113 8.17 -6.30 -6.25
N ASN A 114 8.88 -5.32 -5.70
CA ASN A 114 10.25 -5.54 -5.21
C ASN A 114 10.29 -6.61 -4.11
N LEU A 115 9.20 -6.72 -3.35
CA LEU A 115 8.98 -7.78 -2.38
C LEU A 115 9.25 -9.19 -2.96
N TRP A 116 8.93 -9.42 -4.24
CA TRP A 116 9.16 -10.73 -4.84
C TRP A 116 10.64 -11.09 -4.91
N ALA A 117 11.53 -10.12 -5.13
CA ALA A 117 12.96 -10.38 -5.22
C ALA A 117 13.59 -10.75 -3.86
N GLU A 118 12.94 -10.41 -2.75
CA GLU A 118 13.41 -10.69 -1.39
C GLU A 118 12.84 -11.99 -0.82
N GLN A 119 11.96 -12.68 -1.57
CA GLN A 119 11.31 -13.92 -1.11
C GLN A 119 12.05 -15.17 -1.60
N ASP A 120 12.16 -16.15 -0.70
CA ASP A 120 12.65 -17.48 -1.03
C ASP A 120 11.78 -18.12 -2.14
N GLY A 121 12.43 -18.70 -3.17
CA GLY A 121 11.74 -19.26 -4.34
C GLY A 121 11.72 -18.36 -5.57
N TYR A 122 12.08 -17.08 -5.45
CA TYR A 122 12.07 -16.15 -6.57
C TYR A 122 13.07 -16.51 -7.67
N GLU A 123 14.30 -16.85 -7.31
CA GLU A 123 15.32 -17.23 -8.27
C GLU A 123 14.94 -18.48 -9.05
N GLU A 124 14.36 -19.47 -8.38
CA GLU A 124 13.88 -20.71 -8.98
C GLU A 124 12.79 -20.42 -10.02
N ILE A 125 11.87 -19.51 -9.71
CA ILE A 125 10.82 -19.07 -10.65
C ILE A 125 11.42 -18.42 -11.89
N ILE A 126 12.42 -17.55 -11.71
CA ILE A 126 13.10 -16.89 -12.83
C ILE A 126 13.81 -17.93 -13.70
N ARG A 127 14.58 -18.85 -13.09
CA ARG A 127 15.29 -19.92 -13.79
C ARG A 127 14.32 -20.83 -14.55
N ALA A 128 13.22 -21.25 -13.92
CA ALA A 128 12.21 -22.08 -14.55
C ALA A 128 11.53 -21.36 -15.72
N ALA A 129 11.17 -20.08 -15.57
CA ALA A 129 10.58 -19.30 -16.65
C ALA A 129 11.56 -19.09 -17.81
N TRP A 130 12.82 -18.80 -17.53
CA TRP A 130 13.85 -18.58 -18.56
C TRP A 130 14.36 -19.86 -19.22
N GLY A 131 14.25 -21.00 -18.54
CA GLY A 131 14.60 -22.32 -19.07
C GLY A 131 13.60 -22.86 -20.10
N THR A 132 12.40 -22.28 -20.20
CA THR A 132 11.41 -22.73 -21.20
C THR A 132 11.88 -22.49 -22.63
N GLU A 133 11.73 -23.52 -23.47
CA GLU A 133 11.98 -23.40 -24.91
C GLU A 133 10.99 -22.42 -25.52
N ALA A 134 11.53 -21.42 -26.23
CA ALA A 134 10.75 -20.42 -26.93
C ALA A 134 11.22 -20.36 -28.38
N TYR A 135 10.24 -20.45 -29.29
CA TYR A 135 10.43 -20.53 -30.74
C TYR A 135 10.05 -19.21 -31.42
N GLY A 136 10.60 -18.96 -32.60
CA GLY A 136 10.36 -17.75 -33.40
C GLY A 136 11.52 -16.75 -33.35
N ASN A 137 11.28 -15.53 -33.85
CA ASN A 137 12.30 -14.48 -33.88
C ASN A 137 12.71 -14.05 -32.45
N PRO A 138 13.90 -13.41 -32.27
CA PRO A 138 14.40 -13.03 -30.94
C PRO A 138 13.40 -12.24 -30.08
N PHE A 139 12.62 -11.36 -30.70
CA PHE A 139 11.59 -10.56 -30.01
C PHE A 139 10.42 -11.42 -29.52
N SER A 140 9.99 -12.39 -30.32
CA SER A 140 8.93 -13.37 -29.99
C SER A 140 9.37 -14.32 -28.87
N ARG A 141 10.66 -14.71 -28.88
CA ARG A 141 11.26 -15.52 -27.82
C ARG A 141 11.29 -14.76 -26.49
N LEU A 142 11.74 -13.51 -26.52
CA LEU A 142 11.79 -12.64 -25.34
C LEU A 142 10.39 -12.39 -24.75
N THR A 143 9.44 -11.98 -25.59
CA THR A 143 8.06 -11.69 -25.14
C THR A 143 7.36 -12.93 -24.59
N THR A 144 7.63 -14.11 -25.15
CA THR A 144 7.09 -15.38 -24.62
C THR A 144 7.66 -15.70 -23.25
N LYS A 145 8.98 -15.56 -23.06
CA LYS A 145 9.62 -15.75 -21.75
C LYS A 145 9.10 -14.75 -20.70
N LEU A 146 8.96 -13.47 -21.06
CA LEU A 146 8.39 -12.45 -20.18
C LEU A 146 6.92 -12.73 -19.81
N ARG A 147 6.12 -13.22 -20.76
CA ARG A 147 4.74 -13.61 -20.53
C ARG A 147 4.62 -14.82 -19.61
N ASN A 148 5.48 -15.83 -19.77
CA ASN A 148 5.56 -16.99 -18.88
C ASN A 148 5.97 -16.57 -17.46
N LEU A 149 7.02 -15.75 -17.35
CA LEU A 149 7.46 -15.21 -16.07
C LEU A 149 6.35 -14.43 -15.36
N LYS A 150 5.63 -13.58 -16.09
CA LYS A 150 4.48 -12.87 -15.55
C LYS A 150 3.44 -13.82 -14.96
N GLY A 151 3.16 -14.94 -15.62
CA GLY A 151 2.25 -15.97 -15.13
C GLY A 151 2.73 -16.58 -13.80
N HIS A 152 3.98 -17.02 -13.76
CA HIS A 152 4.58 -17.61 -12.55
C HIS A 152 4.63 -16.61 -11.39
N LEU A 153 5.02 -15.35 -11.63
CA LEU A 153 5.04 -14.31 -10.60
C LEU A 153 3.65 -13.99 -10.08
N HIS A 154 2.63 -14.02 -10.93
CA HIS A 154 1.25 -13.81 -10.49
C HIS A 154 0.73 -14.97 -9.63
N PHE A 155 1.11 -16.20 -9.96
CA PHE A 155 0.82 -17.38 -9.14
C PHE A 155 1.55 -17.31 -7.79
N PHE A 156 2.84 -17.01 -7.82
CA PHE A 156 3.68 -16.84 -6.62
C PHE A 156 3.18 -15.72 -5.71
N HIS A 157 2.74 -14.61 -6.28
CA HIS A 157 2.09 -13.55 -5.51
C HIS A 157 0.84 -14.06 -4.82
N ARG A 158 0.00 -14.82 -5.53
CA ARG A 158 -1.23 -15.37 -4.97
C ARG A 158 -0.97 -16.39 -3.87
N SER A 159 0.10 -17.20 -3.96
CA SER A 159 0.43 -18.20 -2.93
C SER A 159 1.15 -17.61 -1.72
N ASN A 160 2.05 -16.64 -1.91
CA ASN A 160 2.94 -16.16 -0.86
C ASN A 160 2.60 -14.77 -0.32
N SER A 161 2.19 -13.83 -1.17
CA SER A 161 2.03 -12.41 -0.78
C SER A 161 0.58 -11.91 -0.80
N SER A 162 -0.37 -12.73 -1.24
CA SER A 162 -1.79 -12.41 -1.06
C SER A 162 -2.11 -12.33 0.43
N HIS A 163 -2.88 -11.30 0.80
CA HIS A 163 -3.29 -11.06 2.19
C HIS A 163 -2.15 -10.70 3.17
N ILE A 164 -1.12 -9.97 2.71
CA ILE A 164 -0.03 -9.52 3.59
C ILE A 164 -0.54 -8.83 4.88
N SER A 165 -1.57 -7.99 4.80
CA SER A 165 -2.20 -7.37 5.97
C SER A 165 -2.87 -8.37 6.92
N SER A 166 -3.49 -9.42 6.39
CA SER A 166 -4.04 -10.49 7.23
C SER A 166 -2.94 -11.29 7.92
N ARG A 167 -1.80 -11.50 7.25
CA ARG A 167 -0.65 -12.20 7.82
C ARG A 167 0.01 -11.36 8.90
N VAL A 168 0.14 -10.05 8.71
CA VAL A 168 0.62 -9.11 9.74
C VAL A 168 -0.29 -9.14 10.97
N ALA A 169 -1.62 -9.06 10.78
CA ALA A 169 -2.58 -9.11 11.89
C ALA A 169 -2.52 -10.45 12.67
N GLN A 170 -2.35 -11.58 11.97
CA GLN A 170 -2.17 -12.89 12.62
C GLN A 170 -0.84 -12.98 13.37
N ALA A 171 0.25 -12.43 12.82
CA ALA A 171 1.55 -12.42 13.46
C ALA A 171 1.57 -11.53 14.71
N ASP A 172 0.92 -10.37 14.66
CA ASP A 172 0.73 -9.49 15.82
C ASP A 172 0.00 -10.22 16.95
N LYS A 173 -1.13 -10.88 16.64
CA LYS A 173 -1.88 -11.67 17.63
C LYS A 173 -1.03 -12.77 18.28
N LYS A 174 -0.28 -13.54 17.48
CA LYS A 174 0.60 -14.61 17.99
C LYS A 174 1.72 -14.06 18.87
N TRP A 175 2.30 -12.92 18.50
CA TRP A 175 3.34 -12.27 19.28
C TRP A 175 2.79 -11.74 20.62
N GLN A 176 1.59 -11.14 20.62
CA GLN A 176 0.91 -10.70 21.84
C GLN A 176 0.61 -11.88 22.78
N GLU A 177 0.11 -13.00 22.27
CA GLU A 177 -0.14 -14.22 23.05
C GLU A 177 1.16 -14.77 23.68
N ALA A 178 2.25 -14.80 22.92
CA ALA A 178 3.55 -15.25 23.42
C ALA A 178 4.13 -14.32 24.50
N ARG A 179 3.89 -13.01 24.37
CA ARG A 179 4.31 -12.01 25.34
C ARG A 179 3.55 -12.14 26.66
N VAL A 180 2.23 -12.30 26.60
CA VAL A 180 1.40 -12.56 27.80
C VAL A 180 1.83 -13.86 28.49
N PHE A 181 2.17 -14.89 27.72
CA PHE A 181 2.66 -16.16 28.28
C PHE A 181 4.00 -16.00 29.01
N LEU A 182 4.94 -15.23 28.44
CA LEU A 182 6.24 -14.92 29.05
C LEU A 182 6.09 -14.10 30.34
N ASP A 183 5.17 -13.12 30.35
CA ASP A 183 4.88 -12.31 31.56
C ASP A 183 4.37 -13.17 32.72
N GLN A 184 3.66 -14.27 32.42
CA GLN A 184 3.19 -15.25 33.42
C GLN A 184 4.28 -16.25 33.86
N HIS A 185 5.29 -16.51 33.01
CA HIS A 185 6.35 -17.49 33.24
C HIS A 185 7.75 -16.90 32.97
N PRO A 186 8.19 -15.89 33.74
CA PRO A 186 9.40 -15.12 33.42
C PRO A 186 10.72 -15.89 33.53
N GLN A 187 10.73 -17.08 34.13
CA GLN A 187 11.91 -17.95 34.23
C GLN A 187 12.00 -19.01 33.11
N ASP A 188 10.98 -19.11 32.26
CA ASP A 188 10.97 -20.04 31.14
C ASP A 188 11.81 -19.50 29.97
N GLN A 189 12.97 -20.13 29.73
CA GLN A 189 13.86 -19.74 28.65
C GLN A 189 13.29 -20.03 27.25
N ASP A 190 12.42 -21.04 27.12
CA ASP A 190 11.82 -21.40 25.83
C ASP A 190 10.71 -20.42 25.47
N ALA A 191 9.95 -19.93 26.46
CA ALA A 191 9.01 -18.82 26.29
C ALA A 191 9.71 -17.57 25.75
N GLY A 192 10.87 -17.22 26.30
CA GLY A 192 11.67 -16.06 25.87
C GLY A 192 12.33 -16.21 24.50
N ARG A 193 12.60 -17.45 24.04
CA ARG A 193 13.06 -17.72 22.67
C ARG A 193 11.89 -17.59 21.69
N ARG A 194 10.75 -18.19 22.01
CA ARG A 194 9.54 -18.17 21.19
C ARG A 194 9.00 -16.74 20.97
N GLU A 195 8.99 -15.91 22.01
CA GLU A 195 8.59 -14.50 21.89
C GLU A 195 9.51 -13.75 20.91
N ARG A 196 10.83 -13.92 21.02
CA ARG A 196 11.80 -13.29 20.12
C ARG A 196 11.62 -13.73 18.68
N ASP A 197 11.44 -15.02 18.42
CA ASP A 197 11.23 -15.54 17.06
C ASP A 197 9.96 -14.97 16.44
N LEU A 198 8.86 -14.90 17.22
CA LEU A 198 7.60 -14.31 16.77
C LEU A 198 7.71 -12.79 16.56
N CYS A 199 8.48 -12.08 17.38
CA CYS A 199 8.77 -10.66 17.22
C CYS A 199 9.53 -10.40 15.90
N HIS A 200 10.55 -11.22 15.60
CA HIS A 200 11.29 -11.16 14.34
C HIS A 200 10.37 -11.41 13.13
N GLN A 201 9.51 -12.44 13.20
CA GLN A 201 8.54 -12.74 12.14
C GLN A 201 7.53 -11.60 11.93
N PHE A 202 6.99 -11.04 13.00
CA PHE A 202 6.08 -9.90 12.94
C PHE A 202 6.74 -8.67 12.31
N SER A 203 7.95 -8.32 12.77
CA SER A 203 8.73 -7.20 12.24
C SER A 203 9.01 -7.35 10.74
N ALA A 204 9.42 -8.55 10.30
CA ALA A 204 9.65 -8.85 8.89
C ALA A 204 8.39 -8.67 8.04
N LEU A 205 7.24 -9.20 8.50
CA LEU A 205 5.97 -9.06 7.79
C LEU A 205 5.48 -7.59 7.74
N ARG A 206 5.68 -6.84 8.82
CA ARG A 206 5.34 -5.42 8.89
C ARG A 206 6.18 -4.59 7.91
N ASN A 207 7.48 -4.85 7.83
CA ASN A 207 8.37 -4.19 6.88
C ASN A 207 8.00 -4.52 5.43
N ALA A 208 7.67 -5.78 5.17
CA ALA A 208 7.17 -6.23 3.88
C ALA A 208 5.86 -5.51 3.47
N GLU A 209 4.92 -5.37 4.40
CA GLU A 209 3.68 -4.61 4.20
C GLU A 209 3.94 -3.13 3.91
N GLU A 210 4.82 -2.49 4.68
CA GLU A 210 5.20 -1.10 4.49
C GLU A 210 5.85 -0.89 3.11
N SER A 211 6.76 -1.77 2.70
CA SER A 211 7.40 -1.75 1.38
C SER A 211 6.37 -1.92 0.25
N PHE A 212 5.39 -2.81 0.42
CA PHE A 212 4.29 -2.97 -0.53
C PHE A 212 3.48 -1.67 -0.71
N TYR A 213 3.12 -0.99 0.39
CA TYR A 213 2.38 0.27 0.33
C TYR A 213 3.24 1.43 -0.19
N LYS A 214 4.54 1.49 0.15
CA LYS A 214 5.49 2.48 -0.39
C LYS A 214 5.61 2.37 -1.91
N GLN A 215 5.77 1.16 -2.43
CA GLN A 215 5.86 0.93 -3.87
C GLN A 215 4.53 1.25 -4.56
N SER A 216 3.41 0.79 -3.99
CA SER A 216 2.05 1.10 -4.46
C SER A 216 1.77 2.61 -4.53
N ARG A 217 2.28 3.36 -3.55
CA ARG A 217 2.16 4.82 -3.46
C ARG A 217 2.97 5.57 -4.51
N LEU A 218 4.23 5.19 -4.73
CA LEU A 218 5.05 5.79 -5.80
C LEU A 218 4.31 5.72 -7.14
N PHE A 219 3.59 4.62 -7.39
CA PHE A 219 2.81 4.49 -8.62
C PHE A 219 1.60 5.43 -8.72
N LEU A 220 0.99 5.85 -7.61
CA LEU A 220 -0.08 6.86 -7.61
C LEU A 220 0.50 8.26 -7.84
N ASP A 221 1.66 8.56 -7.26
CA ASP A 221 2.37 9.84 -7.48
C ASP A 221 2.85 9.97 -8.95
N TYR A 222 3.36 8.89 -9.56
CA TYR A 222 3.79 8.90 -10.97
C TYR A 222 2.64 8.82 -11.98
N ALA A 223 1.50 8.19 -11.67
CA ALA A 223 0.34 8.19 -12.56
C ALA A 223 -0.27 9.59 -12.77
N GLY A 224 0.06 10.55 -11.91
CA GLY A 224 -0.22 11.98 -12.09
C GLY A 224 0.70 12.69 -13.09
N ALA A 225 1.93 12.20 -13.30
CA ALA A 225 2.96 12.86 -14.09
C ALA A 225 2.97 12.47 -15.59
N TRP A 226 2.22 11.44 -15.99
CA TRP A 226 2.16 10.96 -17.38
C TRP A 226 0.92 11.44 -18.15
N SER A 227 0.21 12.47 -17.66
CA SER A 227 -0.90 13.09 -18.38
C SER A 227 -0.54 14.44 -19.05
N GLU A 228 0.75 14.79 -19.12
CA GLU A 228 1.25 16.01 -19.78
C GLU A 228 2.32 15.75 -20.85
N LEU A 229 2.24 14.60 -21.53
CA LEU A 229 2.86 14.34 -22.84
C LEU A 229 1.87 13.58 -23.72
#